data_AF-A0A164R0V8-F1
#
_entry.id   AF-A0A164R0V8-F1
#
_cell.length_a   1.000
_cell.length_b   1.000
_cell.length_c   1.000
_cell.angle_alpha   90.00
_cell.angle_beta   90.00
_cell.angle_gamma   90.00
#
_symmetry.space_group_name_H-M   'P 1'
#
loop_
_entity.id
_entity.type
_entity.pdbx_description
1 polymer ?
#
loop_
_entity_poly.entity_id
_entity_poly.type
_entity_poly.pdbx_seq_one_letter_code
_entity_poly.pdbx_strand_id
1 'polypeptide(L)'
;MSRKYKFELKRNAVEHYLSTSDSFKLTAQKYQVSISLLKEWVARTREQGIESLNSKCTRYDIQFKMEVLNFMNNTGASPLQAAAMFNVPSPRTVRKWRSMLESQGIDALRKTSKGYSTVKKKQAIAPKKKQNINSKNDLQKEIEYLRMENAYLKKLHALIQQKQQSLKKTKHT
;
A
#
# COMPACT_ATOMS: atom_id res chain seq x y z
N MET A 1 1.63 15.81 -4.32
CA MET A 1 2.16 17.19 -4.40
C MET A 1 2.95 17.38 -5.67
N SER A 2 2.68 18.48 -6.37
CA SER A 2 3.24 18.79 -7.68
C SER A 2 4.75 19.00 -7.63
N ARG A 3 5.46 18.48 -8.64
CA ARG A 3 6.92 18.52 -8.83
C ARG A 3 7.42 19.92 -9.25
N LYS A 4 6.68 20.98 -8.91
CA LYS A 4 6.89 22.37 -9.39
C LYS A 4 8.12 23.04 -8.77
N TYR A 5 8.50 22.65 -7.55
CA TYR A 5 9.59 23.28 -6.80
C TYR A 5 10.67 22.27 -6.42
N LYS A 6 11.93 22.59 -6.73
CA LYS A 6 13.12 21.80 -6.34
C LYS A 6 13.28 21.84 -4.82
N PHE A 7 13.84 20.77 -4.24
CA PHE A 7 14.08 20.67 -2.79
C PHE A 7 14.88 21.86 -2.25
N GLU A 8 15.99 22.21 -2.91
CA GLU A 8 16.82 23.37 -2.52
C GLU A 8 16.03 24.67 -2.39
N LEU A 9 15.10 24.94 -3.32
CA LEU A 9 14.27 26.14 -3.26
C LEU A 9 13.34 26.11 -2.05
N LYS A 10 12.74 24.96 -1.75
CA LYS A 10 11.88 24.81 -0.57
C LYS A 10 12.67 24.99 0.72
N ARG A 11 13.85 24.36 0.79
CA ARG A 11 14.76 24.44 1.92
C ARG A 11 15.16 25.88 2.19
N ASN A 12 15.68 26.57 1.17
CA ASN A 12 16.13 27.96 1.30
C ASN A 12 14.98 28.89 1.71
N ALA A 13 13.77 28.70 1.18
CA ALA A 13 12.61 29.52 1.55
C ALA A 13 12.20 29.32 3.02
N VAL A 14 12.24 28.07 3.52
CA VAL A 14 11.93 27.76 4.91
C VAL A 14 13.03 28.21 5.86
N GLU A 15 14.30 27.93 5.55
CA GLU A 15 15.44 28.41 6.36
C GLU A 15 15.47 29.93 6.43
N HIS A 16 15.19 30.64 5.33
CA HIS A 16 15.08 32.09 5.34
C HIS A 16 13.98 32.58 6.29
N TYR A 17 12.77 32.03 6.19
CA TYR A 17 11.68 32.39 7.09
C TYR A 17 11.99 32.10 8.57
N LEU A 18 12.74 31.03 8.87
CA LEU A 18 13.10 30.66 10.23
C LEU A 18 14.28 31.47 10.80
N SER A 19 15.13 32.02 9.94
CA SER A 19 16.33 32.79 10.34
C SER A 19 16.12 34.30 10.33
N THR A 20 15.17 34.82 9.54
CA THR A 20 14.87 36.25 9.48
C THR A 20 13.54 36.57 10.19
N SER A 21 13.38 37.82 10.62
CA SER A 21 12.10 38.34 11.13
C SER A 21 11.10 38.68 10.03
N ASP A 22 11.28 38.15 8.82
CA ASP A 22 10.44 38.47 7.67
C ASP A 22 9.07 37.79 7.76
N SER A 23 8.05 38.51 7.32
CA SER A 23 6.71 37.93 7.20
C SER A 23 6.67 36.85 6.12
N PHE A 24 5.70 35.93 6.23
CA PHE A 24 5.39 34.97 5.17
C PHE A 24 5.17 35.62 3.80
N LYS A 25 4.63 36.85 3.77
CA LYS A 25 4.39 37.61 2.54
C LYS A 25 5.70 38.00 1.85
N LEU A 26 6.64 38.56 2.60
CA LEU A 26 7.96 38.99 2.09
C LEU A 26 8.78 37.78 1.63
N THR A 27 8.81 36.72 2.43
CA THR A 27 9.55 35.50 2.06
C THR A 27 8.92 34.83 0.83
N ALA A 28 7.59 34.72 0.76
CA ALA A 28 6.92 34.13 -0.40
C ALA A 28 7.20 34.91 -1.70
N GLN A 29 7.22 36.24 -1.62
CA GLN A 29 7.56 37.11 -2.75
C GLN A 29 9.01 36.92 -3.20
N LYS A 30 9.97 36.88 -2.25
CA LYS A 30 11.40 36.68 -2.53
C LYS A 30 11.69 35.38 -3.28
N TYR A 31 11.01 34.30 -2.89
CA TYR A 31 11.19 32.98 -3.49
C TYR A 31 10.19 32.65 -4.61
N GLN A 32 9.32 33.61 -4.99
CA GLN A 32 8.28 33.45 -6.02
C GLN A 32 7.38 32.22 -5.79
N VAL A 33 6.99 32.00 -4.53
CA VAL A 33 6.10 30.92 -4.09
C VAL A 33 4.80 31.50 -3.56
N SER A 34 3.72 30.71 -3.55
CA SER A 34 2.49 31.17 -2.91
C SER A 34 2.64 31.14 -1.37
N ILE A 35 2.02 32.10 -0.70
CA ILE A 35 2.03 32.22 0.76
C ILE A 35 1.52 30.94 1.42
N SER A 36 0.42 30.36 0.91
CA SER A 36 -0.16 29.12 1.43
C SER A 36 0.81 27.94 1.33
N LEU A 37 1.58 27.86 0.25
CA LEU A 37 2.55 26.79 0.05
C LEU A 37 3.76 26.94 0.99
N LEU A 38 4.22 28.17 1.21
CA LEU A 38 5.28 28.43 2.18
C LEU A 38 4.84 28.07 3.61
N LYS A 39 3.60 28.40 4.00
CA LYS A 39 3.03 27.99 5.29
C LYS A 39 2.99 26.47 5.45
N GLU A 40 2.59 25.75 4.41
CA GLU A 40 2.59 24.29 4.41
C GLU A 40 4.00 23.71 4.57
N TRP A 41 5.00 24.27 3.89
CA TRP A 41 6.39 23.82 4.05
C TRP A 41 6.90 24.05 5.47
N VAL A 42 6.67 25.24 6.04
CA VAL A 42 7.09 25.55 7.42
C VAL A 42 6.41 24.63 8.42
N ALA A 43 5.10 24.38 8.29
CA ALA A 43 4.38 23.48 9.18
C ALA A 43 4.95 22.05 9.14
N ARG A 44 5.17 21.51 7.93
CA ARG A 44 5.77 20.18 7.75
C ARG A 44 7.19 20.10 8.32
N THR A 45 8.00 21.13 8.11
CA THR A 45 9.35 21.19 8.65
C THR A 45 9.37 21.23 10.18
N ARG A 46 8.40 21.90 10.82
CA ARG A 46 8.28 21.91 12.28
C ARG A 46 7.91 20.54 12.85
N GLU A 47 7.07 19.78 12.16
CA GLU A 47 6.62 18.45 12.62
C GLU A 47 7.62 17.33 12.32
N GLN A 48 8.25 17.37 11.14
CA GLN A 48 8.98 16.21 10.56
C GLN A 48 10.42 16.56 10.15
N GLY A 49 10.88 17.78 10.41
CA GLY A 49 12.21 18.26 10.01
C GLY A 49 12.31 18.67 8.54
N ILE A 50 13.45 19.24 8.15
CA ILE A 50 13.66 19.82 6.82
C ILE A 50 13.62 18.77 5.69
N GLU A 51 14.04 17.54 6.00
CA GLU A 51 14.02 16.41 5.06
C GLU A 51 12.60 16.02 4.60
N SER A 52 11.57 16.38 5.37
CA SER A 52 10.17 16.18 4.97
C SER A 52 9.81 16.95 3.69
N LEU A 53 10.47 18.07 3.39
CA LEU A 53 10.27 18.83 2.16
C LEU A 53 10.84 18.13 0.91
N ASN A 54 11.77 17.19 1.14
CA ASN A 54 12.36 16.32 0.13
C ASN A 54 11.45 15.14 -0.22
N SER A 55 10.22 15.09 0.30
CA SER A 55 9.28 13.99 0.03
C SER A 55 8.88 13.96 -1.46
N LYS A 56 9.76 13.39 -2.29
CA LYS A 56 9.44 12.84 -3.59
C LYS A 56 8.52 11.68 -3.28
N CYS A 57 7.22 11.83 -3.56
CA CYS A 57 6.24 10.75 -3.68
C CYS A 57 6.68 9.48 -2.93
N THR A 58 6.41 9.39 -1.61
CA THR A 58 7.00 8.41 -0.69
C THR A 58 7.16 7.07 -1.41
N ARG A 59 8.40 6.75 -1.78
CA ARG A 59 8.70 5.46 -2.41
C ARG A 59 8.68 4.46 -1.28
N TYR A 60 7.53 3.86 -1.07
CA TYR A 60 7.40 2.74 -0.15
C TYR A 60 8.15 1.56 -0.74
N ASP A 61 9.01 0.96 0.06
CA ASP A 61 9.63 -0.31 -0.27
C ASP A 61 8.55 -1.42 -0.32
N ILE A 62 8.91 -2.59 -0.83
CA ILE A 62 7.97 -3.70 -0.96
C ILE A 62 7.60 -4.25 0.42
N GLN A 63 8.55 -4.28 1.35
CA GLN A 63 8.37 -4.85 2.69
C GLN A 63 7.30 -4.07 3.46
N PHE A 64 7.40 -2.75 3.49
CA PHE A 64 6.42 -1.84 4.05
C PHE A 64 5.05 -2.02 3.40
N LYS A 65 4.98 -2.07 2.06
CA LYS A 65 3.70 -2.31 1.37
C LYS A 65 3.07 -3.64 1.79
N MET A 66 3.87 -4.68 1.89
CA MET A 66 3.43 -6.00 2.33
C MET A 66 2.99 -5.99 3.79
N GLU A 67 3.70 -5.27 4.66
CA GLU A 67 3.34 -5.10 6.07
C GLU A 67 1.96 -4.45 6.22
N VAL A 68 1.71 -3.34 5.51
CA VAL A 68 0.40 -2.67 5.49
C VAL A 68 -0.70 -3.62 5.01
N LEU A 69 -0.44 -4.39 3.94
CA LEU A 69 -1.42 -5.31 3.37
C LEU A 69 -1.68 -6.54 4.25
N ASN A 70 -0.63 -7.10 4.86
CA ASN A 70 -0.73 -8.22 5.79
C ASN A 70 -1.48 -7.81 7.06
N PHE A 71 -1.22 -6.60 7.59
CA PHE A 71 -1.98 -6.05 8.70
C PHE A 71 -3.48 -6.04 8.39
N MET A 72 -3.85 -5.58 7.19
CA MET A 72 -5.26 -5.55 6.78
C MET A 72 -5.86 -6.94 6.62
N ASN A 73 -5.09 -7.90 6.10
CA ASN A 73 -5.55 -9.28 5.94
C ASN A 73 -5.75 -9.98 7.30
N ASN A 74 -4.86 -9.72 8.25
CA ASN A 74 -4.86 -10.36 9.57
C ASN A 74 -5.91 -9.75 10.51
N THR A 75 -6.16 -8.43 10.41
CA THR A 75 -7.06 -7.71 11.32
C THR A 75 -8.43 -7.40 10.74
N GLY A 76 -8.61 -7.58 9.42
CA GLY A 76 -9.80 -7.11 8.70
C GLY A 76 -9.86 -5.58 8.55
N ALA A 77 -8.78 -4.85 8.85
CA ALA A 77 -8.77 -3.39 8.80
C ALA A 77 -9.07 -2.84 7.40
N SER A 78 -9.86 -1.77 7.38
CA SER A 78 -10.16 -1.04 6.15
C SER A 78 -8.90 -0.31 5.61
N PRO A 79 -8.85 0.01 4.30
CA PRO A 79 -7.75 0.81 3.74
C PRO A 79 -7.59 2.19 4.40
N LEU A 80 -8.66 2.73 4.98
CA LEU A 80 -8.63 3.99 5.72
C LEU A 80 -7.90 3.81 7.06
N GLN A 81 -8.28 2.78 7.82
CA GLN A 81 -7.65 2.46 9.11
C GLN A 81 -6.18 2.12 8.94
N ALA A 82 -5.83 1.30 7.94
CA ALA A 82 -4.44 0.97 7.65
C ALA A 82 -3.62 2.20 7.22
N ALA A 83 -4.21 3.12 6.44
CA ALA A 83 -3.53 4.34 6.06
C ALA A 83 -3.26 5.26 7.27
N ALA A 84 -4.21 5.36 8.21
CA ALA A 84 -4.03 6.12 9.44
C ALA A 84 -2.94 5.48 10.33
N MET A 85 -2.98 4.16 10.51
CA MET A 85 -2.03 3.42 11.36
C MET A 85 -0.59 3.53 10.86
N PHE A 86 -0.39 3.37 9.54
CA PHE A 86 0.95 3.37 8.92
C PHE A 86 1.37 4.74 8.38
N ASN A 87 0.65 5.81 8.77
CA ASN A 87 0.89 7.18 8.33
C ASN A 87 1.00 7.34 6.79
N VAL A 88 0.20 6.57 6.05
CA VAL A 88 0.12 6.65 4.58
C VAL A 88 -0.81 7.82 4.24
N PRO A 89 -0.35 8.87 3.54
CA PRO A 89 -1.12 10.11 3.35
C PRO A 89 -2.43 9.95 2.56
N SER A 90 -2.65 8.80 1.91
CA SER A 90 -3.87 8.55 1.17
C SER A 90 -4.29 7.09 1.24
N PRO A 91 -5.51 6.80 1.72
CA PRO A 91 -6.12 5.46 1.66
C PRO A 91 -6.21 4.90 0.24
N ARG A 92 -6.27 5.77 -0.78
CA ARG A 92 -6.25 5.37 -2.19
C ARG A 92 -4.95 4.67 -2.58
N THR A 93 -3.83 5.05 -1.95
CA THR A 93 -2.54 4.41 -2.17
C THR A 93 -2.56 2.97 -1.70
N VAL A 94 -3.14 2.71 -0.52
CA VAL A 94 -3.29 1.37 0.05
C VAL A 94 -4.18 0.49 -0.83
N ARG A 95 -5.33 1.02 -1.29
CA ARG A 95 -6.20 0.32 -2.26
C ARG A 95 -5.47 -0.06 -3.54
N LYS A 96 -4.60 0.82 -4.04
CA LYS A 96 -3.80 0.57 -5.24
C LYS A 96 -2.80 -0.57 -5.03
N TRP A 97 -2.14 -0.66 -3.87
CA TRP A 97 -1.25 -1.78 -3.56
C TRP A 97 -2.01 -3.09 -3.50
N ARG A 98 -3.16 -3.12 -2.82
CA ARG A 98 -4.01 -4.31 -2.76
C ARG A 98 -4.38 -4.80 -4.16
N SER A 99 -4.91 -3.91 -5.01
CA SER A 99 -5.27 -4.26 -6.38
C SER A 99 -4.08 -4.73 -7.22
N MET A 100 -2.89 -4.15 -7.02
CA MET A 100 -1.66 -4.61 -7.69
C MET A 100 -1.26 -6.01 -7.26
N LEU A 101 -1.34 -6.31 -5.96
CA LEU A 101 -1.05 -7.63 -5.42
C LEU A 101 -2.04 -8.67 -5.96
N GLU A 102 -3.34 -8.38 -5.93
CA GLU A 102 -4.40 -9.29 -6.38
C GLU A 102 -4.34 -9.56 -7.90
N SER A 103 -4.00 -8.55 -8.72
CA SER A 103 -4.03 -8.69 -10.17
C SER A 103 -2.74 -9.22 -10.79
N GLN A 104 -1.58 -8.92 -10.18
CA GLN A 104 -0.27 -9.12 -10.80
C GLN A 104 0.78 -9.69 -9.82
N GLY A 105 0.38 -10.04 -8.60
CA GLY A 105 1.26 -10.59 -7.58
C GLY A 105 2.26 -9.60 -7.00
N ILE A 106 3.18 -10.13 -6.19
CA ILE A 106 4.17 -9.35 -5.42
C ILE A 106 5.09 -8.53 -6.34
N ASP A 107 5.39 -9.04 -7.54
CA ASP A 107 6.25 -8.36 -8.52
C ASP A 107 5.69 -7.02 -9.01
N ALA A 108 4.36 -6.85 -8.99
CA ALA A 108 3.75 -5.58 -9.34
C ALA A 108 3.91 -4.51 -8.25
N LEU A 109 4.05 -4.91 -6.98
CA LEU A 109 4.36 -3.98 -5.89
C LEU A 109 5.76 -3.38 -6.02
N ARG A 110 6.68 -4.07 -6.70
CA ARG A 110 8.05 -3.61 -7.00
C ARG A 110 8.08 -2.50 -8.06
N LYS A 111 7.15 -2.51 -9.03
CA LYS A 111 7.21 -1.71 -10.27
C LYS A 111 6.76 -0.24 -10.19
N THR A 112 6.67 0.37 -9.01
CA THR A 112 6.17 1.77 -8.88
C THR A 112 7.12 2.87 -9.39
N SER A 113 8.25 2.54 -10.03
CA SER A 113 9.24 3.52 -10.49
C SER A 113 9.32 3.74 -12.00
N LYS A 114 8.61 2.98 -12.85
CA LYS A 114 8.61 3.31 -14.28
C LYS A 114 7.65 4.49 -14.47
N GLY A 115 8.25 5.65 -14.72
CA GLY A 115 7.51 6.89 -14.96
C GLY A 115 6.37 6.65 -15.93
N TYR A 116 5.31 7.42 -15.77
CA TYR A 116 4.27 7.54 -16.78
C TYR A 116 4.92 7.76 -18.14
N SER A 117 5.08 6.69 -18.92
CA SER A 117 5.23 6.82 -20.36
C SER A 117 3.80 6.92 -20.85
N THR A 118 3.31 8.16 -20.98
CA THR A 118 2.06 8.46 -21.66
C THR A 118 2.26 8.18 -23.15
N VAL A 119 2.34 6.90 -23.52
CA VAL A 119 2.11 6.51 -24.91
C VAL A 119 0.60 6.51 -25.05
N LYS A 120 0.06 7.61 -25.60
CA LYS A 120 -1.33 7.68 -26.07
C LYS A 120 -1.49 6.61 -27.17
N LYS A 121 -1.81 5.37 -26.81
CA LYS A 121 -2.35 4.42 -27.78
C LYS A 121 -3.78 4.87 -28.07
N LYS A 122 -3.95 5.53 -29.22
CA LYS A 122 -5.26 5.75 -29.84
C LYS A 122 -5.99 4.41 -29.85
N GLN A 123 -7.13 4.35 -29.18
CA GLN A 123 -7.98 3.17 -29.18
C GLN A 123 -8.69 3.14 -30.54
N ALA A 124 -8.19 2.29 -31.44
CA ALA A 124 -9.00 1.80 -32.54
C ALA A 124 -9.85 0.65 -31.99
N ILE A 125 -11.16 0.82 -32.07
CA ILE A 125 -12.16 -0.18 -31.67
C ILE A 125 -12.22 -1.23 -32.79
N ALA A 126 -11.87 -2.49 -32.48
CA ALA A 126 -12.39 -3.67 -33.19
C ALA A 126 -12.19 -4.95 -32.35
N PRO A 127 -13.04 -5.98 -32.51
CA PRO A 127 -13.39 -6.92 -31.43
C PRO A 127 -12.73 -8.31 -31.53
N LYS A 128 -12.76 -9.04 -30.40
CA LYS A 128 -12.90 -10.51 -30.19
C LYS A 128 -11.79 -11.22 -29.39
N LYS A 129 -12.28 -11.88 -28.33
CA LYS A 129 -11.97 -13.24 -27.82
C LYS A 129 -10.51 -13.66 -27.61
N LYS A 130 -10.17 -13.94 -26.35
CA LYS A 130 -10.02 -15.30 -25.76
C LYS A 130 -9.48 -15.14 -24.33
N GLN A 131 -10.35 -15.27 -23.33
CA GLN A 131 -9.89 -15.41 -21.94
C GLN A 131 -9.29 -16.80 -21.76
N ASN A 132 -7.97 -16.82 -21.91
CA ASN A 132 -6.98 -17.56 -21.14
C ASN A 132 -7.46 -18.86 -20.47
N ILE A 133 -7.22 -19.97 -21.16
CA ILE A 133 -7.46 -21.35 -20.73
C ILE A 133 -6.53 -21.75 -19.57
N ASN A 134 -5.45 -21.00 -19.30
CA ASN A 134 -4.48 -21.37 -18.27
C ASN A 134 -4.95 -21.02 -16.85
N SER A 135 -5.87 -20.06 -16.67
CA SER A 135 -6.37 -19.70 -15.33
C SER A 135 -7.34 -20.73 -14.74
N LYS A 136 -8.02 -21.55 -15.58
CA LYS A 136 -8.92 -22.59 -15.09
C LYS A 136 -8.18 -23.77 -14.47
N ASN A 137 -7.05 -24.16 -15.05
CA ASN A 137 -6.27 -25.28 -14.56
C ASN A 137 -5.62 -24.98 -13.20
N ASP A 138 -5.13 -23.75 -13.01
CA ASP A 138 -4.53 -23.36 -11.73
C ASP A 138 -5.59 -23.25 -10.62
N LEU A 139 -6.79 -22.74 -10.94
CA LEU A 139 -7.93 -22.73 -10.02
C LEU A 139 -8.43 -24.14 -9.69
N GLN A 140 -8.40 -25.07 -10.64
CA GLN A 140 -8.80 -26.47 -10.40
C GLN A 140 -7.81 -27.18 -9.47
N LYS A 141 -6.51 -26.96 -9.66
CA LYS A 141 -5.46 -27.51 -8.79
C LYS A 141 -5.58 -26.98 -7.36
N GLU A 142 -5.86 -25.68 -7.20
CA GLU A 142 -6.08 -25.08 -5.89
C GLU A 142 -7.32 -25.67 -5.20
N ILE A 143 -8.44 -25.82 -5.92
CA ILE A 143 -9.66 -26.45 -5.38
C ILE A 143 -9.40 -27.90 -4.97
N GLU A 144 -8.66 -28.65 -5.78
CA GLU A 144 -8.33 -30.05 -5.48
C GLU A 144 -7.41 -30.17 -4.26
N TYR A 145 -6.38 -29.33 -4.19
CA TYR A 145 -5.50 -29.23 -3.03
C TYR A 145 -6.28 -28.90 -1.75
N LEU A 146 -7.13 -27.86 -1.77
CA LEU A 146 -7.97 -27.46 -0.64
C LEU A 146 -8.96 -28.56 -0.23
N ARG A 147 -9.48 -29.35 -1.18
CA ARG A 147 -10.35 -30.50 -0.89
C ARG A 147 -9.59 -31.62 -0.20
N MET A 148 -8.36 -31.91 -0.64
CA MET A 148 -7.51 -32.91 0.02
C MET A 148 -7.14 -32.49 1.44
N GLU A 149 -6.75 -31.23 1.64
CA GLU A 149 -6.42 -30.70 2.97
C GLU A 149 -7.63 -30.75 3.92
N ASN A 150 -8.82 -30.34 3.46
CA ASN A 150 -10.05 -30.46 4.24
C ASN A 150 -10.41 -31.92 4.58
N ALA A 151 -10.22 -32.85 3.64
CA ALA A 151 -10.48 -34.27 3.89
C ALA A 151 -9.53 -34.84 4.95
N TYR A 152 -8.25 -34.45 4.90
CA TYR A 152 -7.25 -34.84 5.89
C TYR A 152 -7.61 -34.32 7.28
N LEU A 153 -7.95 -33.04 7.40
CA LEU A 153 -8.36 -32.43 8.66
C LEU A 153 -9.60 -33.12 9.24
N LYS A 154 -10.62 -33.41 8.42
CA LYS A 154 -11.83 -34.14 8.87
C LYS A 154 -11.49 -35.53 9.39
N LYS A 155 -10.57 -36.26 8.73
CA LYS A 155 -10.12 -37.58 9.20
C LYS A 155 -9.37 -37.48 10.52
N LEU A 156 -8.51 -36.48 10.68
CA LEU A 156 -7.80 -36.22 11.93
C LEU A 156 -8.77 -35.92 13.08
N HIS A 157 -9.76 -35.05 12.85
CA HIS A 157 -10.80 -34.74 13.83
C HIS A 157 -11.61 -35.98 14.24
N ALA A 158 -11.97 -36.84 13.28
CA ALA A 158 -12.68 -38.09 13.57
C ALA A 158 -11.87 -39.03 14.46
N LEU A 159 -10.56 -39.19 14.21
CA LEU A 159 -9.67 -40.00 15.03
C LEU A 159 -9.53 -39.45 16.46
N ILE A 160 -9.41 -38.12 16.59
CA ILE A 160 -9.35 -37.47 17.91
C ILE A 160 -10.66 -37.70 18.67
N GLN A 161 -11.81 -37.59 18.01
CA GLN A 161 -13.11 -37.80 18.63
C GLN A 161 -13.29 -39.27 19.08
N GLN A 162 -12.87 -40.24 18.27
CA GLN A 162 -12.89 -41.66 18.64
C GLN A 162 -12.00 -41.94 19.86
N LYS A 163 -10.79 -41.36 19.91
CA LYS A 163 -9.88 -41.51 21.05
C LYS A 163 -10.45 -40.89 22.33
N GLN A 164 -11.12 -39.74 22.22
CA GLN A 164 -11.78 -39.13 23.37
C GLN A 164 -12.96 -39.97 23.87
N GLN A 165 -13.73 -40.60 22.97
CA GLN A 165 -14.83 -41.48 23.33
C GLN A 165 -14.35 -42.77 24.00
N SER A 166 -13.26 -43.38 23.53
CA SER A 166 -12.69 -44.58 24.17
C SER A 166 -12.16 -44.29 25.57
N LEU A 167 -11.49 -43.15 25.77
CA LEU A 167 -10.98 -42.71 27.08
C LEU A 167 -12.09 -42.35 28.09
N LYS A 168 -13.27 -41.94 27.61
CA LYS A 168 -14.43 -41.69 28.50
C LYS A 168 -15.11 -42.99 28.95
N LYS A 169 -15.10 -44.02 28.11
CA LYS A 169 -15.68 -45.34 28.45
C LYS A 169 -14.86 -46.10 29.50
N THR A 170 -13.54 -45.96 29.49
CA THR A 170 -12.65 -46.62 30.48
C THR A 170 -12.62 -45.95 31.86
N LYS A 171 -13.21 -44.77 32.03
CA LYS A 171 -13.29 -44.05 33.31
C LYS A 171 -14.61 -44.27 34.07
N HIS A 172 -15.55 -45.03 33.49
CA HIS A 172 -16.86 -45.34 34.07
C HIS A 172 -17.04 -46.83 34.44
N THR A 173 -15.94 -47.57 34.53
CA THR A 173 -15.83 -48.89 35.16
C THR A 173 -14.86 -48.78 36.32
#